data_AF-A0A210PF33-F1
#
_entry.id   AF-A0A210PF33-F1
#
_cell.length_a   1.000
_cell.length_b   1.000
_cell.length_c   1.000
_cell.angle_alpha   90.00
_cell.angle_beta   90.00
_cell.angle_gamma   90.00
#
_symmetry.space_group_name_H-M   'P 1'
#
loop_
_entity.id
_entity.type
_entity.pdbx_description
1 polymer ?
#
loop_
_entity_poly.entity_id
_entity_poly.type
_entity_poly.pdbx_seq_one_letter_code
_entity_poly.pdbx_strand_id
1 'polypeptide(L)'
;MDKEQKKRITSNITFLKERLGYLDPILDHLVDRNVFTYDERERIDKVNPPTPHKKFNEFIQLLLASSEPHAFTSFIQSLEEERFFNIVEKLCKDGRPNARASSSMVRESALAQQLRPQTSMQPRKEHTVHATTGVYHMSSEASVTQILGPHSAEHHQLPQQHHPQHAVVGASGGRNDSGFASGASGASPASDRVNQMTMDRMTTAIGQMFAEFSGKVTNDLLDGFERRRHEERMEIELSMERKISQEIERKMDEKLNAFRGDWEDQKTSLIDRNEKALFSLQDSVEQLRNSSDAYNQLKQKYDQLQQTHAQMRDKENERWSKLSTTNKENTQLRSELEMSNIEIINLRERVDELESDNRAMKDNELTDQHRINQMVAEKEDLIIELERAEREKMDLKMRVDSLSREIERLLMQQQERANKDDKAYQEALKKQNERLDELYKVVQALTERERQSKTLFIGGNAVQKSARMSRPNK
;
A
#
# COMPACT_ATOMS: atom_id res chain seq x y z
N MET A 1 29.44 12.99 14.82
CA MET A 1 28.25 13.83 14.52
C MET A 1 28.33 15.15 15.27
N ASP A 2 28.00 16.27 14.62
CA ASP A 2 28.18 17.63 15.15
C ASP A 2 27.08 18.09 16.13
N LYS A 3 27.40 19.09 16.95
CA LYS A 3 26.48 19.66 17.95
C LYS A 3 25.18 20.20 17.32
N GLU A 4 25.25 20.86 16.17
CA GLU A 4 24.06 21.40 15.49
C GLU A 4 23.21 20.27 14.85
N GLN A 5 23.84 19.20 14.36
CA GLN A 5 23.14 18.01 13.86
C GLN A 5 22.38 17.30 15.02
N LYS A 6 23.06 17.09 16.16
CA LYS A 6 22.46 16.52 17.38
C LYS A 6 21.28 17.38 17.85
N LYS A 7 21.43 18.71 17.87
CA LYS A 7 20.36 19.67 18.20
C LYS A 7 19.16 19.60 17.25
N ARG A 8 19.36 19.44 15.94
CA ARG A 8 18.24 19.27 14.96
C ARG A 8 17.44 18.00 15.21
N ILE A 9 18.09 16.87 15.52
CA ILE A 9 17.42 15.62 15.91
C ILE A 9 16.63 15.85 17.20
N THR A 10 17.26 16.36 18.26
CA THR A 10 16.61 16.60 19.56
C THR A 10 15.42 17.55 19.44
N SER A 11 15.52 18.63 18.65
CA SER A 11 14.43 19.59 18.45
C SER A 11 13.24 19.05 17.65
N ASN A 12 13.40 17.92 16.96
CA ASN A 12 12.34 17.26 16.18
C ASN A 12 11.98 15.86 16.73
N ILE A 13 12.46 15.51 17.94
CA ILE A 13 12.36 14.14 18.47
C ILE A 13 10.91 13.63 18.61
N THR A 14 9.96 14.50 18.96
CA THR A 14 8.53 14.14 19.04
C THR A 14 7.96 13.82 17.66
N PHE A 15 8.25 14.65 16.65
CA PHE A 15 7.81 14.46 15.27
C PHE A 15 8.43 13.20 14.64
N LEU A 16 9.69 12.90 14.98
CA LEU A 16 10.35 11.64 14.64
C LEU A 16 9.62 10.44 15.29
N LYS A 17 9.33 10.52 16.59
CA LYS A 17 8.69 9.45 17.37
C LYS A 17 7.27 9.12 16.90
N GLU A 18 6.55 10.10 16.38
CA GLU A 18 5.19 9.94 15.85
C GLU A 18 5.15 9.36 14.43
N ARG A 19 6.23 9.52 13.64
CA ARG A 19 6.25 9.15 12.21
C ARG A 19 7.18 7.97 11.87
N LEU A 20 8.17 7.67 12.72
CA LEU A 20 9.03 6.47 12.60
C LEU A 20 8.43 5.31 13.40
N GLY A 21 7.27 4.81 12.93
CA GLY A 21 6.58 3.66 13.53
C GLY A 21 7.28 2.32 13.31
N TYR A 22 8.06 2.20 12.23
CA TYR A 22 8.91 1.06 11.91
C TYR A 22 10.36 1.55 11.81
N LEU A 23 11.25 0.91 12.56
CA LEU A 23 12.67 1.31 12.65
C LEU A 23 13.60 0.35 11.91
N ASP A 24 13.22 -0.92 11.79
CA ASP A 24 14.12 -1.99 11.33
C ASP A 24 14.85 -1.68 10.02
N PRO A 25 14.20 -1.28 8.91
CA PRO A 25 14.93 -0.95 7.67
C PRO A 25 15.95 0.19 7.84
N ILE A 26 15.61 1.23 8.62
CA ILE A 26 16.51 2.35 8.91
C ILE A 26 17.72 1.86 9.73
N LEU A 27 17.50 0.93 10.65
CA LEU A 27 18.57 0.32 11.45
C LEU A 27 19.44 -0.62 10.61
N ASP A 28 18.88 -1.36 9.66
CA ASP A 28 19.62 -2.19 8.71
C ASP A 28 20.56 -1.33 7.86
N HIS A 29 20.03 -0.28 7.23
CA HIS A 29 20.84 0.69 6.47
C HIS A 29 21.94 1.33 7.33
N LEU A 30 21.69 1.64 8.61
CA LEU A 30 22.70 2.23 9.50
C LEU A 30 23.79 1.25 9.94
N VAL A 31 23.52 -0.06 9.97
CA VAL A 31 24.54 -1.11 10.18
C VAL A 31 25.38 -1.29 8.90
N ASP A 32 24.75 -1.40 7.73
CA ASP A 32 25.46 -1.50 6.43
C ASP A 32 26.37 -0.28 6.17
N ARG A 33 25.96 0.90 6.65
CA ARG A 33 26.74 2.16 6.59
C ARG A 33 27.79 2.29 7.68
N ASN A 34 28.00 1.28 8.52
CA ASN A 34 28.94 1.26 9.66
C ASN A 34 28.72 2.42 10.65
N VAL A 35 27.47 2.90 10.81
CA VAL A 35 27.09 3.91 11.82
C VAL A 35 26.68 3.27 13.13
N PHE A 36 26.14 2.04 13.07
CA PHE A 36 25.91 1.16 14.20
C PHE A 36 26.61 -0.18 13.99
N THR A 37 26.96 -0.82 15.09
CA THR A 37 27.37 -2.22 15.16
C THR A 37 26.15 -3.17 15.18
N TYR A 38 26.38 -4.45 14.85
CA TYR A 38 25.36 -5.49 15.02
C TYR A 38 24.90 -5.61 16.48
N ASP A 39 25.81 -5.45 17.46
CA ASP A 39 25.49 -5.46 18.89
C ASP A 39 24.56 -4.30 19.29
N GLU A 40 24.73 -3.12 18.69
CA GLU A 40 23.84 -1.98 18.92
C GLU A 40 22.45 -2.19 18.31
N ARG A 41 22.36 -2.80 17.12
CA ARG A 41 21.06 -3.25 16.58
C ARG A 41 20.41 -4.27 17.50
N GLU A 42 21.15 -5.30 17.92
CA GLU A 42 20.60 -6.35 18.78
C GLU A 42 20.13 -5.79 20.13
N ARG A 43 20.87 -4.82 20.69
CA ARG A 43 20.47 -4.06 21.87
C ARG A 43 19.18 -3.26 21.66
N ILE A 44 18.98 -2.61 20.51
CA ILE A 44 17.73 -1.88 20.18
C ILE A 44 16.57 -2.87 20.00
N ASP A 45 16.82 -4.06 19.44
CA ASP A 45 15.77 -5.07 19.25
C ASP A 45 15.33 -5.73 20.57
N LYS A 46 16.29 -6.07 21.44
CA LYS A 46 16.06 -6.76 22.73
C LYS A 46 15.61 -5.83 23.88
N VAL A 47 15.26 -4.57 23.63
CA VAL A 47 14.81 -3.62 24.67
C VAL A 47 13.57 -4.12 25.40
N ASN A 48 13.61 -4.16 26.74
CA ASN A 48 12.55 -4.73 27.58
C ASN A 48 11.73 -3.65 28.35
N PRO A 49 10.37 -3.69 28.33
CA PRO A 49 9.52 -4.46 27.42
C PRO A 49 9.64 -3.98 25.95
N PRO A 50 9.51 -4.90 24.98
CA PRO A 50 9.66 -4.63 23.54
C PRO A 50 8.49 -3.80 23.02
N THR A 51 8.62 -2.48 23.17
CA THR A 51 7.62 -1.49 22.77
C THR A 51 8.24 -0.54 21.77
N PRO A 52 7.56 -0.16 20.66
CA PRO A 52 8.14 0.70 19.62
C PRO A 52 8.71 2.01 20.18
N HIS A 53 8.04 2.63 21.16
CA HIS A 53 8.52 3.83 21.84
C HIS A 53 9.82 3.62 22.64
N LYS A 54 10.06 2.44 23.23
CA LYS A 54 11.34 2.15 23.89
C LYS A 54 12.44 1.85 22.88
N LYS A 55 12.17 1.06 21.82
CA LYS A 55 13.12 0.85 20.71
C LYS A 55 13.54 2.19 20.09
N PHE A 56 12.59 3.09 19.84
CA PHE A 56 12.84 4.44 19.35
C PHE A 56 13.72 5.28 20.31
N ASN A 57 13.42 5.27 21.61
CA ASN A 57 14.21 6.00 22.60
C ASN A 57 15.66 5.48 22.68
N GLU A 58 15.88 4.17 22.56
CA GLU A 58 17.22 3.56 22.56
C GLU A 58 17.98 3.90 21.26
N PHE A 59 17.31 3.77 20.12
CA PHE A 59 17.81 4.17 18.80
C PHE A 59 18.29 5.62 18.78
N ILE A 60 17.47 6.57 19.23
CA ILE A 60 17.85 7.99 19.23
C ILE A 60 18.98 8.27 20.24
N GLN A 61 19.03 7.57 21.36
CA GLN A 61 20.18 7.68 22.28
C GLN A 61 21.49 7.21 21.64
N LEU A 62 21.50 6.06 20.96
CA LEU A 62 22.67 5.54 20.27
C LEU A 62 23.08 6.44 19.08
N LEU A 63 22.11 6.89 18.28
CA LEU A 63 22.35 7.83 17.18
C LEU A 63 22.94 9.18 17.67
N LEU A 64 22.45 9.69 18.80
CA LEU A 64 22.98 10.90 19.43
C LEU A 64 24.29 10.66 20.21
N ALA A 65 24.58 9.43 20.64
CA ALA A 65 25.85 9.07 21.26
C ALA A 65 26.97 8.94 20.23
N SER A 66 26.65 8.41 19.04
CA SER A 66 27.60 8.10 17.96
C SER A 66 28.68 9.17 17.74
N SER A 67 29.92 8.69 17.72
CA SER A 67 31.12 9.43 17.33
C SER A 67 31.04 9.88 15.87
N GLU A 68 30.49 9.04 15.00
CA GLU A 68 30.78 9.08 13.57
C GLU A 68 30.41 10.41 12.92
N PRO A 69 31.35 11.07 12.21
CA PRO A 69 31.09 12.33 11.52
C PRO A 69 29.89 12.24 10.58
N HIS A 70 29.75 11.11 9.88
CA HIS A 70 28.75 10.89 8.86
C HIS A 70 27.40 10.36 9.36
N ALA A 71 27.26 10.04 10.66
CA ALA A 71 26.04 9.44 11.21
C ALA A 71 24.75 10.21 10.89
N PHE A 72 24.79 11.55 10.90
CA PHE A 72 23.62 12.37 10.54
C PHE A 72 23.29 12.27 9.04
N THR A 73 24.29 12.33 8.17
CA THR A 73 24.10 12.22 6.71
C THR A 73 23.60 10.83 6.34
N SER A 74 24.18 9.78 6.93
CA SER A 74 23.72 8.40 6.77
C SER A 74 22.28 8.22 7.24
N PHE A 75 21.90 8.75 8.40
CA PHE A 75 20.52 8.71 8.89
C PHE A 75 19.55 9.45 7.96
N ILE A 76 19.92 10.62 7.44
CA ILE A 76 19.13 11.34 6.43
C ILE A 76 18.97 10.49 5.16
N GLN A 77 20.03 9.88 4.64
CA GLN A 77 19.94 9.07 3.43
C GLN A 77 19.12 7.79 3.64
N SER A 78 19.25 7.12 4.80
CA SER A 78 18.39 5.98 5.17
C SER A 78 16.91 6.38 5.25
N LEU A 79 16.60 7.60 5.68
CA LEU A 79 15.24 8.14 5.63
C LEU A 79 14.77 8.48 4.21
N GLU A 80 15.65 8.90 3.29
CA GLU A 80 15.32 9.13 1.88
C GLU A 80 15.05 7.80 1.13
N GLU A 81 15.84 6.78 1.39
CA GLU A 81 15.71 5.43 0.80
C GLU A 81 14.42 4.74 1.25
N GLU A 82 14.10 4.81 2.55
CA GLU A 82 12.81 4.38 3.12
C GLU A 82 11.66 5.39 2.89
N ARG A 83 11.85 6.37 1.98
CA ARG A 83 10.83 7.32 1.49
C ARG A 83 10.19 8.22 2.54
N PHE A 84 10.81 8.38 3.71
CA PHE A 84 10.43 9.33 4.76
C PHE A 84 10.79 10.78 4.40
N PHE A 85 10.55 11.21 3.16
CA PHE A 85 10.89 12.55 2.65
C PHE A 85 10.31 13.68 3.51
N ASN A 86 9.11 13.50 4.06
CA ASN A 86 8.46 14.45 4.98
C ASN A 86 9.24 14.67 6.30
N ILE A 87 10.08 13.72 6.70
CA ILE A 87 10.93 13.79 7.89
C ILE A 87 12.27 14.43 7.53
N VAL A 88 12.88 13.99 6.42
CA VAL A 88 14.11 14.57 5.87
C VAL A 88 13.94 16.06 5.61
N GLU A 89 12.83 16.46 4.96
CA GLU A 89 12.55 17.86 4.67
C GLU A 89 12.45 18.68 5.95
N LYS A 90 11.87 18.15 7.03
CA LYS A 90 11.79 18.84 8.33
C LYS A 90 13.16 18.98 9.01
N LEU A 91 13.96 17.91 9.07
CA LEU A 91 15.31 17.93 9.65
C LEU A 91 16.29 18.83 8.86
N CYS A 92 16.07 18.97 7.55
CA CYS A 92 16.89 19.80 6.67
C CYS A 92 16.41 21.27 6.57
N LYS A 93 15.11 21.55 6.79
CA LYS A 93 14.55 22.92 6.79
C LYS A 93 15.04 23.78 7.95
N ASP A 94 15.30 23.19 9.12
CA ASP A 94 15.70 23.91 10.33
C ASP A 94 17.16 24.48 10.29
N GLY A 95 17.73 24.70 9.09
CA GLY A 95 18.87 25.61 8.91
C GLY A 95 19.58 25.50 7.56
N ARG A 96 19.65 26.62 6.84
CA ARG A 96 20.41 26.90 5.60
C ARG A 96 21.15 28.26 5.76
N PRO A 97 22.20 28.61 4.97
CA PRO A 97 22.51 28.07 3.64
C PRO A 97 23.96 27.64 3.34
N ASN A 98 24.10 26.56 2.57
CA ASN A 98 24.95 26.41 1.38
C ASN A 98 24.50 25.12 0.65
N ALA A 99 24.55 24.87 -0.66
CA ALA A 99 25.16 25.48 -1.86
C ALA A 99 26.25 24.57 -2.48
N ARG A 100 25.88 23.85 -3.56
CA ARG A 100 26.64 22.79 -4.28
C ARG A 100 26.88 21.53 -3.43
N ALA A 101 26.76 20.30 -3.92
CA ALA A 101 26.34 19.76 -5.22
C ALA A 101 25.28 18.64 -4.95
N SER A 102 24.56 18.05 -5.91
CA SER A 102 24.75 18.02 -7.37
C SER A 102 23.44 18.27 -8.12
N SER A 103 23.50 19.10 -9.15
CA SER A 103 22.44 19.24 -10.15
C SER A 103 22.94 18.65 -11.46
N SER A 104 22.32 17.56 -11.89
CA SER A 104 22.48 16.94 -13.22
C SER A 104 21.15 16.27 -13.58
N MET A 105 20.86 16.12 -14.88
CA MET A 105 19.62 15.53 -15.41
C MET A 105 18.29 16.20 -15.04
N VAL A 106 18.17 17.53 -15.18
CA VAL A 106 17.02 18.14 -15.90
C VAL A 106 17.49 19.43 -16.59
N ARG A 107 17.85 19.38 -17.88
CA ARG A 107 18.16 20.62 -18.64
C ARG A 107 17.97 20.56 -20.17
N GLU A 108 16.93 19.87 -20.64
CA GLU A 108 16.68 19.70 -22.08
C GLU A 108 15.17 19.80 -22.41
N SER A 109 14.59 20.99 -22.25
CA SER A 109 13.20 21.34 -22.70
C SER A 109 12.92 22.86 -22.72
N ALA A 110 13.94 23.71 -22.82
CA ALA A 110 13.80 25.16 -22.62
C ALA A 110 14.42 26.01 -23.76
N LEU A 111 14.18 25.62 -25.02
CA LEU A 111 14.64 26.38 -26.18
C LEU A 111 13.73 26.22 -27.43
N ALA A 112 12.41 26.37 -27.23
CA ALA A 112 11.43 26.42 -28.30
C ALA A 112 10.30 27.43 -27.99
N GLN A 113 9.79 28.06 -29.06
CA GLN A 113 8.56 28.88 -29.08
C GLN A 113 8.50 30.11 -28.13
N GLN A 114 9.21 31.18 -28.52
CA GLN A 114 8.88 32.54 -28.09
C GLN A 114 8.29 33.35 -29.27
N LEU A 115 6.97 33.25 -29.49
CA LEU A 115 6.22 34.19 -30.34
C LEU A 115 4.80 34.42 -29.77
N ARG A 116 4.33 35.66 -29.91
CA ARG A 116 3.03 36.19 -29.44
C ARG A 116 1.92 35.96 -30.51
N PRO A 117 0.60 36.24 -30.28
CA PRO A 117 0.02 37.16 -29.28
C PRO A 117 -1.17 36.61 -28.46
N GLN A 118 -1.85 37.51 -27.73
CA GLN A 118 -3.01 37.26 -26.86
C GLN A 118 -4.35 37.16 -27.61
N THR A 119 -5.31 36.47 -27.01
CA THR A 119 -6.75 36.81 -27.05
C THR A 119 -7.39 36.63 -25.67
N SER A 120 -8.60 37.17 -25.50
CA SER A 120 -9.31 37.32 -24.21
C SER A 120 -10.33 36.21 -23.92
N MET A 121 -10.93 36.28 -22.73
CA MET A 121 -12.15 35.62 -22.22
C MET A 121 -12.03 34.34 -21.36
N GLN A 122 -12.82 34.37 -20.29
CA GLN A 122 -13.30 33.29 -19.43
C GLN A 122 -14.40 32.45 -20.13
N PRO A 123 -14.99 31.36 -19.55
CA PRO A 123 -14.77 30.73 -18.23
C PRO A 123 -14.62 29.17 -18.25
N ARG A 124 -14.47 28.59 -17.04
CA ARG A 124 -15.01 27.28 -16.56
C ARG A 124 -14.66 25.96 -17.31
N LYS A 125 -13.93 25.08 -16.61
CA LYS A 125 -13.96 23.58 -16.69
C LYS A 125 -13.24 23.02 -15.45
N GLU A 126 -13.85 22.18 -14.61
CA GLU A 126 -13.98 20.71 -14.74
C GLU A 126 -12.63 19.99 -14.63
N HIS A 127 -12.36 19.41 -13.45
CA HIS A 127 -11.18 18.59 -13.19
C HIS A 127 -11.45 17.10 -13.47
N THR A 128 -11.20 16.67 -14.70
CA THR A 128 -11.13 15.23 -15.04
C THR A 128 -9.88 14.62 -14.40
N VAL A 129 -10.06 13.74 -13.41
CA VAL A 129 -8.95 13.01 -12.78
C VAL A 129 -8.64 11.75 -13.59
N HIS A 130 -7.54 11.76 -14.35
CA HIS A 130 -7.04 10.54 -15.00
C HIS A 130 -6.35 9.62 -13.98
N ALA A 131 -7.01 8.51 -13.66
CA ALA A 131 -6.40 7.41 -12.89
C ALA A 131 -5.58 6.51 -13.82
N THR A 132 -4.25 6.54 -13.70
CA THR A 132 -3.35 5.69 -14.49
C THR A 132 -3.24 4.30 -13.86
N THR A 133 -4.09 3.37 -14.30
CA THR A 133 -4.09 1.97 -13.83
C THR A 133 -2.87 1.20 -14.35
N GLY A 134 -1.80 1.16 -13.57
CA GLY A 134 -0.60 0.35 -13.85
C GLY A 134 -0.86 -1.15 -13.68
N VAL A 135 -1.28 -1.83 -14.75
CA VAL A 135 -1.47 -3.28 -14.76
C VAL A 135 -0.11 -3.99 -14.91
N TYR A 136 0.40 -4.55 -13.81
CA TYR A 136 1.57 -5.43 -13.84
C TYR A 136 1.18 -6.84 -14.30
N HIS A 137 1.37 -7.12 -15.60
CA HIS A 137 1.35 -8.48 -16.12
C HIS A 137 2.58 -9.24 -15.61
N MET A 138 2.36 -10.27 -14.79
CA MET A 138 3.38 -11.26 -14.42
C MET A 138 3.01 -12.61 -15.02
N SER A 139 3.36 -12.82 -16.29
CA SER A 139 3.20 -14.10 -16.97
C SER A 139 4.25 -15.09 -16.49
N SER A 140 3.85 -16.02 -15.63
CA SER A 140 4.68 -17.15 -15.23
C SER A 140 4.25 -18.40 -15.99
N GLU A 141 5.00 -18.75 -17.04
CA GLU A 141 4.92 -20.07 -17.67
C GLU A 141 6.25 -20.80 -17.43
N ALA A 142 6.18 -21.87 -16.63
CA ALA A 142 7.29 -22.77 -16.39
C ALA A 142 6.83 -24.20 -16.72
N SER A 143 7.34 -24.75 -17.81
CA SER A 143 7.03 -26.11 -18.25
C SER A 143 8.26 -27.02 -18.18
N VAL A 144 8.19 -27.95 -17.22
CA VAL A 144 8.94 -29.22 -17.13
C VAL A 144 9.17 -29.82 -18.53
N THR A 145 10.38 -30.16 -18.97
CA THR A 145 11.15 -31.45 -18.83
C THR A 145 12.51 -31.25 -19.60
N GLN A 146 13.58 -32.06 -19.62
CA GLN A 146 13.87 -33.43 -19.13
C GLN A 146 15.38 -33.68 -18.87
N ILE A 147 15.65 -34.82 -18.25
CA ILE A 147 16.90 -35.57 -17.99
C ILE A 147 17.98 -35.52 -19.11
N LEU A 148 19.23 -35.22 -18.75
CA LEU A 148 20.43 -36.02 -19.07
C LEU A 148 21.69 -35.51 -18.32
N GLY A 149 22.67 -36.39 -18.14
CA GLY A 149 24.03 -36.10 -17.64
C GLY A 149 24.97 -37.21 -18.13
N PRO A 150 26.20 -37.38 -17.59
CA PRO A 150 26.90 -36.56 -16.60
C PRO A 150 28.16 -35.86 -17.17
N HIS A 151 28.77 -34.94 -16.42
CA HIS A 151 30.14 -34.47 -16.70
C HIS A 151 31.11 -34.90 -15.61
N SER A 152 32.13 -35.66 -15.99
CA SER A 152 33.34 -35.86 -15.20
C SER A 152 34.10 -34.56 -15.08
N ALA A 153 34.59 -34.22 -13.89
CA ALA A 153 35.53 -33.14 -13.66
C ALA A 153 36.71 -33.67 -12.85
N GLU A 154 37.88 -33.74 -13.48
CA GLU A 154 39.13 -34.08 -12.80
C GLU A 154 39.58 -32.90 -11.93
N HIS A 155 39.97 -33.15 -10.68
CA HIS A 155 40.78 -32.21 -9.91
C HIS A 155 41.83 -32.96 -9.09
N HIS A 156 43.04 -33.02 -9.62
CA HIS A 156 44.23 -33.29 -8.81
C HIS A 156 44.50 -32.10 -7.89
N GLN A 157 44.64 -32.35 -6.59
CA GLN A 157 45.37 -31.48 -5.67
C GLN A 157 46.00 -32.32 -4.55
N LEU A 158 47.33 -32.41 -4.56
CA LEU A 158 48.12 -33.05 -3.52
C LEU A 158 48.38 -32.05 -2.37
N PRO A 159 48.08 -32.39 -1.11
CA PRO A 159 48.61 -31.64 0.02
C PRO A 159 50.08 -32.00 0.26
N GLN A 160 50.95 -31.01 0.33
CA GLN A 160 52.28 -31.19 0.92
C GLN A 160 52.13 -31.39 2.44
N GLN A 161 52.97 -32.24 3.05
CA GLN A 161 53.17 -32.22 4.50
C GLN A 161 54.63 -32.23 4.91
N HIS A 162 54.84 -31.68 6.10
CA HIS A 162 56.09 -31.19 6.66
C HIS A 162 57.10 -32.29 7.06
N HIS A 163 58.38 -31.93 6.96
CA HIS A 163 59.48 -32.41 7.82
C HIS A 163 59.22 -32.05 9.30
N PRO A 164 59.72 -32.82 10.31
CA PRO A 164 61.15 -32.71 10.65
C PRO A 164 61.88 -33.94 11.24
N GLN A 165 63.10 -34.16 10.71
CA GLN A 165 64.40 -34.29 11.41
C GLN A 165 64.66 -35.30 12.57
N HIS A 166 65.94 -35.72 12.59
CA HIS A 166 66.70 -36.43 13.65
C HIS A 166 66.50 -37.96 13.78
N ALA A 167 67.56 -38.77 14.02
CA ALA A 167 69.01 -38.57 13.84
C ALA A 167 69.80 -39.90 14.02
N VAL A 168 70.85 -40.13 13.19
CA VAL A 168 72.18 -40.72 13.57
C VAL A 168 72.21 -42.18 14.10
N VAL A 169 73.20 -43.08 13.89
CA VAL A 169 74.57 -43.09 13.32
C VAL A 169 74.64 -44.21 12.24
N GLY A 170 75.29 -44.04 11.08
CA GLY A 170 76.64 -44.59 10.83
C GLY A 170 76.62 -45.90 10.00
N ALA A 171 77.68 -46.32 9.29
CA ALA A 171 78.92 -45.64 8.89
C ALA A 171 79.57 -46.40 7.69
N SER A 172 80.39 -45.71 6.86
CA SER A 172 81.27 -46.25 5.78
C SER A 172 80.60 -47.15 4.71
N GLY A 173 80.65 -46.86 3.40
CA GLY A 173 81.84 -46.54 2.58
C GLY A 173 82.31 -47.84 1.91
N GLY A 174 82.30 -48.01 0.57
CA GLY A 174 83.15 -47.32 -0.39
C GLY A 174 84.54 -47.99 -0.46
N ARG A 175 85.17 -48.26 -1.62
CA ARG A 175 84.85 -47.97 -3.03
C ARG A 175 85.87 -48.70 -3.95
N ASN A 176 85.48 -49.08 -5.18
CA ASN A 176 86.29 -49.22 -6.42
C ASN A 176 87.59 -50.09 -6.54
N ASP A 177 87.67 -50.78 -7.70
CA ASP A 177 88.80 -50.92 -8.66
C ASP A 177 90.07 -51.82 -8.49
N SER A 178 90.28 -52.63 -9.55
CA SER A 178 91.56 -52.87 -10.31
C SER A 178 92.62 -53.92 -9.85
N GLY A 179 93.49 -54.32 -10.81
CA GLY A 179 94.63 -55.27 -10.65
C GLY A 179 94.32 -56.71 -11.12
N PHE A 180 94.79 -57.31 -12.23
CA PHE A 180 96.02 -57.28 -13.07
C PHE A 180 97.24 -58.12 -12.60
N ALA A 181 97.24 -59.40 -13.02
CA ALA A 181 98.35 -60.19 -13.61
C ALA A 181 99.66 -60.55 -12.84
N SER A 182 100.39 -61.53 -13.40
CA SER A 182 101.69 -62.13 -12.98
C SER A 182 101.60 -63.12 -11.81
N GLY A 183 102.48 -64.12 -11.64
CA GLY A 183 103.61 -64.65 -12.43
C GLY A 183 104.42 -65.66 -11.57
N ALA A 184 104.65 -66.90 -12.00
CA ALA A 184 105.84 -67.39 -12.72
C ALA A 184 106.97 -67.96 -11.81
N SER A 185 107.80 -68.90 -12.34
CA SER A 185 108.84 -69.71 -11.63
C SER A 185 108.27 -70.83 -10.73
N GLY A 186 108.93 -71.95 -10.42
CA GLY A 186 110.29 -72.48 -10.69
C GLY A 186 110.70 -73.41 -9.51
N ALA A 187 111.65 -74.35 -9.57
CA ALA A 187 112.49 -74.91 -10.64
C ALA A 187 113.06 -76.29 -10.21
N SER A 188 113.69 -77.06 -11.10
CA SER A 188 114.40 -78.32 -10.78
C SER A 188 115.83 -78.08 -10.25
N PRO A 189 116.41 -79.07 -9.55
CA PRO A 189 117.66 -79.71 -10.01
C PRO A 189 117.58 -81.26 -9.94
N ALA A 190 118.29 -82.12 -10.70
CA ALA A 190 119.51 -82.04 -11.52
C ALA A 190 120.84 -82.32 -10.78
N SER A 191 121.37 -83.56 -10.89
CA SER A 191 122.79 -83.89 -11.26
C SER A 191 123.17 -85.38 -11.01
N ASP A 192 124.03 -85.93 -11.88
CA ASP A 192 125.27 -86.74 -11.63
C ASP A 192 125.27 -87.99 -10.69
N ARG A 193 126.15 -89.03 -10.81
CA ARG A 193 127.25 -89.35 -11.78
C ARG A 193 127.68 -90.85 -11.72
N VAL A 194 127.97 -91.43 -12.90
CA VAL A 194 129.18 -92.23 -13.30
C VAL A 194 129.78 -93.35 -12.39
N ASN A 195 129.80 -94.59 -12.95
CA ASN A 195 130.76 -95.74 -12.77
C ASN A 195 130.98 -96.35 -11.35
N GLN A 196 131.61 -97.52 -11.12
CA GLN A 196 132.54 -98.37 -11.91
C GLN A 196 132.56 -99.88 -11.44
N MET A 197 133.04 -100.79 -12.32
CA MET A 197 133.66 -102.13 -12.09
C MET A 197 133.35 -102.94 -10.79
N THR A 198 132.63 -104.07 -10.82
CA THR A 198 133.03 -105.46 -11.22
C THR A 198 134.03 -106.22 -10.31
N MET A 199 133.51 -107.02 -9.35
CA MET A 199 133.80 -108.46 -9.16
C MET A 199 132.77 -109.10 -8.19
N ASP A 200 132.88 -110.40 -7.88
CA ASP A 200 132.05 -111.20 -6.94
C ASP A 200 130.61 -111.58 -7.34
N ARG A 201 130.42 -112.00 -8.60
CA ARG A 201 129.17 -112.60 -9.10
C ARG A 201 128.93 -114.05 -8.63
N MET A 202 128.67 -114.28 -7.34
CA MET A 202 127.98 -115.52 -6.92
C MET A 202 127.18 -115.40 -5.62
N THR A 203 127.65 -114.65 -4.63
CA THR A 203 126.96 -114.46 -3.34
C THR A 203 125.69 -113.61 -3.48
N THR A 204 125.68 -112.67 -4.44
CA THR A 204 124.62 -111.67 -4.62
C THR A 204 123.27 -112.26 -5.03
N ALA A 205 123.22 -113.41 -5.72
CA ALA A 205 121.97 -113.97 -6.25
C ALA A 205 120.99 -114.41 -5.16
N ILE A 206 121.50 -114.99 -4.06
CA ILE A 206 120.68 -115.38 -2.91
C ILE A 206 120.25 -114.12 -2.12
N GLY A 207 121.15 -113.14 -1.99
CA GLY A 207 120.84 -111.84 -1.39
C GLY A 207 119.75 -111.08 -2.16
N GLN A 208 119.80 -111.06 -3.50
CA GLN A 208 118.78 -110.42 -4.33
C GLN A 208 117.44 -111.13 -4.24
N MET A 209 117.37 -112.47 -4.32
CA MET A 209 116.08 -113.17 -4.15
C MET A 209 115.48 -112.93 -2.76
N PHE A 210 116.29 -112.85 -1.70
CA PHE A 210 115.79 -112.53 -0.37
C PHE A 210 115.42 -111.04 -0.21
N ALA A 211 116.13 -110.13 -0.89
CA ALA A 211 115.80 -108.69 -0.89
C ALA A 211 114.59 -108.35 -1.79
N GLU A 212 114.37 -109.07 -2.88
CA GLU A 212 113.17 -108.96 -3.73
C GLU A 212 111.96 -109.64 -3.10
N PHE A 213 112.13 -110.77 -2.40
CA PHE A 213 111.04 -111.41 -1.68
C PHE A 213 110.69 -110.65 -0.39
N SER A 214 111.68 -110.29 0.43
CA SER A 214 111.47 -109.41 1.60
C SER A 214 110.93 -108.07 1.14
N GLY A 215 111.52 -107.46 0.11
CA GLY A 215 111.07 -106.20 -0.48
C GLY A 215 109.65 -106.25 -1.03
N LYS A 216 109.24 -107.34 -1.70
CA LYS A 216 107.84 -107.54 -2.08
C LYS A 216 106.93 -107.73 -0.88
N VAL A 217 107.26 -108.59 0.08
CA VAL A 217 106.42 -108.80 1.27
C VAL A 217 106.31 -107.51 2.09
N THR A 218 107.37 -106.72 2.24
CA THR A 218 107.30 -105.41 2.90
C THR A 218 106.55 -104.39 2.05
N ASN A 219 106.70 -104.37 0.72
CA ASN A 219 105.99 -103.41 -0.13
C ASN A 219 104.51 -103.76 -0.29
N ASP A 220 104.13 -105.03 -0.39
CA ASP A 220 102.73 -105.48 -0.46
C ASP A 220 102.04 -105.28 0.91
N LEU A 221 102.75 -105.44 2.02
CA LEU A 221 102.25 -105.05 3.34
C LEU A 221 102.18 -103.52 3.50
N LEU A 222 103.19 -102.77 3.05
CA LEU A 222 103.23 -101.30 3.15
C LEU A 222 102.15 -100.67 2.27
N ASP A 223 102.01 -101.10 1.01
CA ASP A 223 100.93 -100.72 0.09
C ASP A 223 99.56 -101.22 0.59
N GLY A 224 99.49 -102.36 1.26
CA GLY A 224 98.28 -102.79 1.97
C GLY A 224 97.91 -101.89 3.15
N PHE A 225 98.89 -101.43 3.93
CA PHE A 225 98.69 -100.44 5.00
C PHE A 225 98.42 -99.04 4.45
N GLU A 226 99.01 -98.65 3.32
CA GLU A 226 98.79 -97.35 2.67
C GLU A 226 97.43 -97.31 1.96
N ARG A 227 96.99 -98.41 1.34
CA ARG A 227 95.62 -98.61 0.86
C ARG A 227 94.63 -98.55 2.02
N ARG A 228 94.80 -99.32 3.10
CA ARG A 228 93.90 -99.22 4.26
C ARG A 228 93.88 -97.82 4.87
N ARG A 229 95.04 -97.18 5.04
CA ARG A 229 95.12 -95.78 5.51
C ARG A 229 94.48 -94.81 4.50
N HIS A 230 94.50 -95.10 3.20
CA HIS A 230 93.82 -94.30 2.17
C HIS A 230 92.31 -94.50 2.19
N GLU A 231 91.83 -95.74 2.36
CA GLU A 231 90.43 -96.10 2.58
C GLU A 231 89.88 -95.44 3.86
N GLU A 232 90.60 -95.54 4.98
CA GLU A 232 90.27 -94.84 6.24
C GLU A 232 90.24 -93.32 6.06
N ARG A 233 91.18 -92.74 5.31
CA ARG A 233 91.17 -91.30 4.96
C ARG A 233 89.96 -90.94 4.11
N MET A 234 89.64 -91.71 3.06
CA MET A 234 88.46 -91.49 2.22
C MET A 234 87.15 -91.69 3.00
N GLU A 235 87.06 -92.63 3.94
CA GLU A 235 85.87 -92.80 4.77
C GLU A 235 85.70 -91.63 5.76
N ILE A 236 86.79 -91.16 6.37
CA ILE A 236 86.79 -89.95 7.22
C ILE A 236 86.40 -88.71 6.39
N GLU A 237 86.96 -88.56 5.18
CA GLU A 237 86.66 -87.48 4.24
C GLU A 237 85.20 -87.52 3.80
N LEU A 238 84.68 -88.65 3.31
CA LEU A 238 83.27 -88.86 3.00
C LEU A 238 82.35 -88.69 4.22
N SER A 239 82.83 -88.96 5.45
CA SER A 239 82.08 -88.72 6.69
C SER A 239 82.05 -87.23 7.05
N MET A 240 83.15 -86.50 6.81
CA MET A 240 83.23 -85.05 6.95
C MET A 240 82.37 -84.34 5.89
N GLU A 241 82.45 -84.74 4.63
CA GLU A 241 81.59 -84.22 3.55
C GLU A 241 80.11 -84.44 3.87
N ARG A 242 79.71 -85.65 4.28
CA ARG A 242 78.32 -85.92 4.71
C ARG A 242 77.87 -85.02 5.86
N LYS A 243 78.73 -84.79 6.87
CA LYS A 243 78.44 -83.87 7.98
C LYS A 243 78.38 -82.41 7.55
N ILE A 244 79.23 -81.99 6.61
CA ILE A 244 79.25 -80.64 6.04
C ILE A 244 77.97 -80.40 5.23
N SER A 245 77.58 -81.33 4.36
CA SER A 245 76.33 -81.27 3.60
C SER A 245 75.11 -81.24 4.54
N GLN A 246 75.05 -82.13 5.53
CA GLN A 246 73.98 -82.12 6.53
C GLN A 246 73.92 -80.81 7.32
N GLU A 247 75.05 -80.21 7.68
CA GLU A 247 75.09 -78.92 8.38
C GLU A 247 74.75 -77.74 7.46
N ILE A 248 75.01 -77.83 6.15
CA ILE A 248 74.58 -76.86 5.14
C ILE A 248 73.06 -76.97 4.92
N GLU A 249 72.52 -78.17 4.77
CA GLU A 249 71.08 -78.45 4.68
C GLU A 249 70.35 -77.94 5.92
N ARG A 250 70.83 -78.31 7.12
CA ARG A 250 70.28 -77.85 8.42
C ARG A 250 70.28 -76.32 8.51
N LYS A 251 71.36 -75.64 8.12
CA LYS A 251 71.44 -74.17 8.07
C LYS A 251 70.58 -73.54 6.98
N MET A 252 70.30 -74.25 5.88
CA MET A 252 69.41 -73.81 4.83
C MET A 252 67.95 -73.88 5.32
N ASP A 253 67.57 -74.99 5.95
CA ASP A 253 66.25 -75.17 6.57
C ASP A 253 66.02 -74.19 7.72
N GLU A 254 67.02 -73.93 8.58
CA GLU A 254 66.94 -72.86 9.60
C GLU A 254 66.63 -71.50 8.97
N LYS A 255 67.32 -71.12 7.88
CA LYS A 255 67.08 -69.86 7.17
C LYS A 255 65.73 -69.82 6.45
N LEU A 256 65.32 -70.92 5.82
CA LEU A 256 64.02 -71.02 5.13
C LEU A 256 62.86 -70.98 6.13
N ASN A 257 63.01 -71.56 7.31
CA ASN A 257 62.00 -71.51 8.37
C ASN A 257 61.97 -70.14 9.06
N ALA A 258 63.11 -69.49 9.31
CA ALA A 258 63.15 -68.10 9.78
C ALA A 258 62.48 -67.15 8.78
N PHE A 259 62.86 -67.22 7.51
CA PHE A 259 62.25 -66.42 6.44
C PHE A 259 60.74 -66.69 6.29
N ARG A 260 60.30 -67.94 6.45
CA ARG A 260 58.86 -68.30 6.47
C ARG A 260 58.14 -67.66 7.66
N GLY A 261 58.76 -67.62 8.83
CA GLY A 261 58.26 -66.93 10.02
C GLY A 261 58.12 -65.42 9.77
N ASP A 262 59.21 -64.75 9.41
CA ASP A 262 59.23 -63.32 9.08
C ASP A 262 58.19 -62.95 8.02
N TRP A 263 57.98 -63.82 7.02
CA TRP A 263 56.99 -63.64 5.97
C TRP A 263 55.55 -63.79 6.46
N GLU A 264 55.24 -64.82 7.25
CA GLU A 264 53.90 -65.03 7.81
C GLU A 264 53.54 -63.96 8.86
N ASP A 265 54.51 -63.47 9.63
CA ASP A 265 54.33 -62.33 10.55
C ASP A 265 54.08 -61.02 9.78
N GLN A 266 54.84 -60.75 8.71
CA GLN A 266 54.60 -59.59 7.83
C GLN A 266 53.23 -59.67 7.16
N LYS A 267 52.86 -60.83 6.62
CA LYS A 267 51.55 -61.11 6.01
C LYS A 267 50.41 -60.92 7.01
N THR A 268 50.53 -61.45 8.22
CA THR A 268 49.54 -61.27 9.30
C THR A 268 49.43 -59.80 9.72
N SER A 269 50.57 -59.10 9.83
CA SER A 269 50.62 -57.68 10.14
C SER A 269 50.05 -56.79 9.02
N LEU A 270 50.10 -57.21 7.76
CA LEU A 270 49.42 -56.54 6.65
C LEU A 270 47.91 -56.81 6.65
N ILE A 271 47.47 -58.03 7.00
CA ILE A 271 46.05 -58.36 7.16
C ILE A 271 45.43 -57.52 8.28
N ASP A 272 46.03 -57.51 9.48
CA ASP A 272 45.57 -56.71 10.63
C ASP A 272 45.45 -55.21 10.32
N ARG A 273 46.42 -54.64 9.59
CA ARG A 273 46.34 -53.24 9.13
C ARG A 273 45.22 -53.01 8.12
N ASN A 274 45.02 -53.94 7.18
CA ASN A 274 43.97 -53.84 6.18
C ASN A 274 42.58 -53.99 6.80
N GLU A 275 42.39 -54.90 7.76
CA GLU A 275 41.15 -55.06 8.52
C GLU A 275 40.82 -53.78 9.31
N LYS A 276 41.80 -53.21 10.03
CA LYS A 276 41.63 -51.92 10.73
C LYS A 276 41.30 -50.77 9.78
N ALA A 277 41.88 -50.73 8.59
CA ALA A 277 41.54 -49.76 7.56
C ALA A 277 40.12 -49.96 7.02
N LEU A 278 39.68 -51.20 6.81
CA LEU A 278 38.32 -51.53 6.37
C LEU A 278 37.27 -51.16 7.42
N PHE A 279 37.50 -51.42 8.72
CA PHE A 279 36.62 -50.99 9.79
C PHE A 279 36.52 -49.45 9.86
N SER A 280 37.64 -48.74 9.80
CA SER A 280 37.66 -47.26 9.79
C SER A 280 36.93 -46.66 8.57
N LEU A 281 37.03 -47.30 7.40
CA LEU A 281 36.26 -46.93 6.20
C LEU A 281 34.76 -47.25 6.36
N GLN A 282 34.40 -48.36 7.00
CA GLN A 282 33.00 -48.70 7.28
C GLN A 282 32.36 -47.69 8.24
N ASP A 283 33.03 -47.35 9.35
CA ASP A 283 32.59 -46.32 10.29
C ASP A 283 32.41 -44.97 9.60
N SER A 284 33.34 -44.60 8.71
CA SER A 284 33.26 -43.37 7.91
C SER A 284 32.06 -43.38 6.94
N VAL A 285 31.77 -44.51 6.31
CA VAL A 285 30.58 -44.68 5.44
C VAL A 285 29.28 -44.61 6.25
N GLU A 286 29.25 -45.13 7.47
CA GLU A 286 28.08 -45.04 8.34
C GLU A 286 27.85 -43.60 8.85
N GLN A 287 28.92 -42.88 9.21
CA GLN A 287 28.84 -41.45 9.53
C GLN A 287 28.34 -40.61 8.33
N LEU A 288 28.77 -40.93 7.10
CA LEU A 288 28.27 -40.29 5.87
C LEU A 288 26.79 -40.61 5.60
N ARG A 289 26.30 -41.81 5.92
CA ARG A 289 24.86 -42.14 5.86
C ARG A 289 24.06 -41.35 6.89
N ASN A 290 24.48 -41.39 8.15
CA ASN A 290 23.80 -40.69 9.25
C ASN A 290 23.73 -39.17 9.04
N SER A 291 24.78 -38.56 8.47
CA SER A 291 24.79 -37.13 8.11
C SER A 291 23.93 -36.82 6.87
N SER A 292 23.88 -37.72 5.87
CA SER A 292 22.95 -37.61 4.75
C SER A 292 21.49 -37.67 5.20
N ASP A 293 21.14 -38.59 6.11
CA ASP A 293 19.79 -38.70 6.65
C ASP A 293 19.41 -37.49 7.52
N ALA A 294 20.35 -36.97 8.32
CA ALA A 294 20.17 -35.72 9.05
C ALA A 294 19.94 -34.51 8.10
N TYR A 295 20.67 -34.44 6.99
CA TYR A 295 20.47 -33.43 5.96
C TYR A 295 19.10 -33.56 5.28
N ASN A 296 18.67 -34.78 4.95
CA ASN A 296 17.35 -35.04 4.36
C ASN A 296 16.21 -34.64 5.31
N GLN A 297 16.32 -34.94 6.60
CA GLN A 297 15.37 -34.49 7.63
C GLN A 297 15.36 -32.97 7.80
N LEU A 298 16.52 -32.31 7.76
CA LEU A 298 16.63 -30.85 7.84
C LEU A 298 16.00 -30.18 6.62
N LYS A 299 16.25 -30.72 5.42
CA LYS A 299 15.62 -30.27 4.17
C LYS A 299 14.09 -30.41 4.25
N GLN A 300 13.57 -31.54 4.70
CA GLN A 300 12.12 -31.72 4.85
C GLN A 300 11.49 -30.68 5.79
N LYS A 301 12.17 -30.33 6.89
CA LYS A 301 11.72 -29.26 7.81
C LYS A 301 11.80 -27.87 7.16
N TYR A 302 12.82 -27.61 6.35
CA TYR A 302 12.92 -26.36 5.57
C TYR A 302 11.80 -26.24 4.54
N ASP A 303 11.50 -27.30 3.79
CA ASP A 303 10.42 -27.34 2.79
C ASP A 303 9.04 -27.11 3.46
N GLN A 304 8.81 -27.71 4.64
CA GLN A 304 7.61 -27.46 5.46
C GLN A 304 7.52 -26.01 5.96
N LEU A 305 8.64 -25.41 6.37
CA LEU A 305 8.68 -24.01 6.81
C LEU A 305 8.43 -23.05 5.64
N GLN A 306 8.99 -23.33 4.46
CA GLN A 306 8.77 -22.58 3.23
C GLN A 306 7.30 -22.67 2.77
N GLN A 307 6.69 -23.86 2.84
CA GLN A 307 5.26 -24.04 2.57
C GLN A 307 4.40 -23.25 3.58
N THR A 308 4.75 -23.29 4.86
CA THR A 308 4.04 -22.54 5.93
C THR A 308 4.14 -21.03 5.69
N HIS A 309 5.32 -20.52 5.32
CA HIS A 309 5.54 -19.11 5.00
C HIS A 309 4.79 -18.67 3.73
N ALA A 310 4.67 -19.53 2.71
CA ALA A 310 3.81 -19.28 1.56
C ALA A 310 2.33 -19.13 1.99
N GLN A 311 1.78 -20.10 2.72
CA GLN A 311 0.40 -20.05 3.21
C GLN A 311 0.11 -18.84 4.12
N MET A 312 1.09 -18.36 4.88
CA MET A 312 0.93 -17.13 5.67
C MET A 312 0.83 -15.90 4.78
N ARG A 313 1.69 -15.76 3.76
CA ARG A 313 1.61 -14.67 2.78
C ARG A 313 0.32 -14.72 1.96
N ASP A 314 -0.17 -15.90 1.59
CA ASP A 314 -1.44 -16.05 0.87
C ASP A 314 -2.63 -15.59 1.72
N LYS A 315 -2.67 -15.96 3.01
CA LYS A 315 -3.68 -15.50 3.98
C LYS A 315 -3.56 -14.00 4.27
N GLU A 316 -2.36 -13.44 4.24
CA GLU A 316 -2.16 -12.00 4.34
C GLU A 316 -2.65 -11.26 3.10
N ASN A 317 -2.33 -11.74 1.89
CA ASN A 317 -2.87 -11.21 0.62
C ASN A 317 -4.41 -11.26 0.59
N GLU A 318 -5.01 -12.35 1.09
CA GLU A 318 -6.46 -12.48 1.23
C GLU A 318 -7.05 -11.41 2.19
N ARG A 319 -6.37 -11.15 3.32
CA ARG A 319 -6.76 -10.09 4.27
C ARG A 319 -6.64 -8.70 3.66
N TRP A 320 -5.54 -8.39 2.94
CA TRP A 320 -5.36 -7.12 2.24
C TRP A 320 -6.42 -6.92 1.13
N SER A 321 -6.76 -7.99 0.41
CA SER A 321 -7.84 -7.97 -0.58
C SER A 321 -9.19 -7.64 0.05
N LYS A 322 -9.57 -8.33 1.14
CA LYS A 322 -10.81 -8.07 1.90
C LYS A 322 -10.85 -6.68 2.53
N LEU A 323 -9.73 -6.20 3.07
CA LEU A 323 -9.62 -4.83 3.58
C LEU A 323 -9.78 -3.79 2.45
N SER A 324 -9.26 -4.08 1.26
CA SER A 324 -9.41 -3.23 0.07
C SER A 324 -10.85 -3.17 -0.44
N THR A 325 -11.59 -4.29 -0.47
CA THR A 325 -13.02 -4.29 -0.84
C THR A 325 -13.86 -3.55 0.20
N THR A 326 -13.69 -3.85 1.49
CA THR A 326 -14.43 -3.17 2.55
C THR A 326 -14.07 -1.69 2.67
N ASN A 327 -12.86 -1.26 2.33
CA ASN A 327 -12.54 0.17 2.24
C ASN A 327 -13.26 0.84 1.05
N LYS A 328 -13.37 0.19 -0.10
CA LYS A 328 -14.16 0.69 -1.26
C LYS A 328 -15.64 0.83 -0.91
N GLU A 329 -16.22 -0.21 -0.30
CA GLU A 329 -17.60 -0.22 0.22
C GLU A 329 -17.82 0.95 1.19
N ASN A 330 -16.91 1.17 2.15
CA ASN A 330 -16.98 2.31 3.07
C ASN A 330 -16.86 3.67 2.36
N THR A 331 -16.05 3.81 1.30
CA THR A 331 -16.00 5.06 0.52
C THR A 331 -17.28 5.29 -0.30
N GLN A 332 -17.91 4.23 -0.81
CA GLN A 332 -19.19 4.32 -1.50
C GLN A 332 -20.31 4.74 -0.53
N LEU A 333 -20.45 4.05 0.61
CA LEU A 333 -21.46 4.36 1.63
C LEU A 333 -21.31 5.80 2.18
N ARG A 334 -20.09 6.33 2.26
CA ARG A 334 -19.85 7.74 2.62
C ARG A 334 -20.36 8.71 1.55
N SER A 335 -20.12 8.41 0.27
CA SER A 335 -20.62 9.22 -0.86
C SER A 335 -22.15 9.18 -0.95
N GLU A 336 -22.76 8.01 -0.75
CA GLU A 336 -24.22 7.85 -0.70
C GLU A 336 -24.83 8.65 0.47
N LEU A 337 -24.21 8.58 1.65
CA LEU A 337 -24.63 9.35 2.82
C LEU A 337 -24.41 10.87 2.63
N GLU A 338 -23.38 11.30 1.92
CA GLU A 338 -23.18 12.71 1.55
C GLU A 338 -24.29 13.19 0.60
N MET A 339 -24.62 12.40 -0.43
CA MET A 339 -25.74 12.69 -1.35
C MET A 339 -27.09 12.78 -0.63
N SER A 340 -27.41 11.84 0.27
CA SER A 340 -28.65 11.89 1.06
C SER A 340 -28.68 13.08 2.04
N ASN A 341 -27.54 13.52 2.57
CA ASN A 341 -27.49 14.75 3.38
C ASN A 341 -27.77 16.00 2.54
N ILE A 342 -27.25 16.07 1.31
CA ILE A 342 -27.56 17.15 0.36
C ILE A 342 -29.07 17.16 0.03
N GLU A 343 -29.67 15.99 -0.21
CA GLU A 343 -31.11 15.86 -0.43
C GLU A 343 -31.93 16.34 0.78
N ILE A 344 -31.53 15.96 2.01
CA ILE A 344 -32.17 16.42 3.25
C ILE A 344 -32.05 17.94 3.43
N ILE A 345 -30.95 18.57 3.01
CA ILE A 345 -30.80 20.04 3.04
C ILE A 345 -31.76 20.68 2.03
N ASN A 346 -31.74 20.25 0.76
CA ASN A 346 -32.62 20.76 -0.28
C ASN A 346 -34.12 20.64 0.08
N LEU A 347 -34.51 19.51 0.72
CA LEU A 347 -35.88 19.29 1.18
C LEU A 347 -36.27 20.18 2.36
N ARG A 348 -35.34 20.56 3.25
CA ARG A 348 -35.57 21.53 4.33
C ARG A 348 -35.73 22.94 3.78
N GLU A 349 -34.82 23.37 2.91
CA GLU A 349 -34.92 24.67 2.23
C GLU A 349 -36.26 24.80 1.50
N ARG A 350 -36.70 23.73 0.81
CA ARG A 350 -38.02 23.72 0.14
C ARG A 350 -39.22 23.72 1.09
N VAL A 351 -39.08 23.21 2.32
CA VAL A 351 -40.11 23.34 3.37
C VAL A 351 -40.14 24.77 3.91
N ASP A 352 -38.98 25.38 4.19
CA ASP A 352 -38.88 26.75 4.68
C ASP A 352 -39.47 27.77 3.67
N GLU A 353 -39.22 27.55 2.37
CA GLU A 353 -39.88 28.28 1.27
C GLU A 353 -41.42 28.13 1.33
N LEU A 354 -41.93 26.90 1.37
CA LEU A 354 -43.37 26.62 1.37
C LEU A 354 -44.07 27.15 2.63
N GLU A 355 -43.41 27.14 3.78
CA GLU A 355 -43.92 27.81 4.97
C GLU A 355 -43.96 29.34 4.80
N SER A 356 -42.97 29.91 4.12
CA SER A 356 -42.91 31.36 3.86
C SER A 356 -44.05 31.80 2.93
N ASP A 357 -44.30 31.05 1.85
CA ASP A 357 -45.45 31.26 0.97
C ASP A 357 -46.77 31.14 1.75
N ASN A 358 -46.89 30.14 2.63
CA ASN A 358 -48.08 29.90 3.45
C ASN A 358 -48.32 31.01 4.49
N ARG A 359 -47.25 31.61 5.05
CA ARG A 359 -47.32 32.83 5.89
C ARG A 359 -47.84 34.01 5.06
N ALA A 360 -47.23 34.30 3.92
CA ALA A 360 -47.63 35.41 3.05
C ALA A 360 -49.08 35.29 2.55
N MET A 361 -49.55 34.06 2.23
CA MET A 361 -50.94 33.80 1.85
C MET A 361 -51.93 34.12 2.99
N LYS A 362 -51.57 33.85 4.26
CA LYS A 362 -52.41 34.20 5.41
C LYS A 362 -52.43 35.69 5.70
N ASP A 363 -51.30 36.38 5.53
CA ASP A 363 -51.24 37.84 5.67
C ASP A 363 -52.09 38.54 4.58
N ASN A 364 -52.10 37.99 3.37
CA ASN A 364 -53.02 38.42 2.30
C ASN A 364 -54.50 38.13 2.66
N GLU A 365 -54.83 36.93 3.13
CA GLU A 365 -56.19 36.56 3.55
C GLU A 365 -56.71 37.47 4.68
N LEU A 366 -55.87 37.79 5.68
CA LEU A 366 -56.19 38.76 6.73
C LEU A 366 -56.40 40.18 6.19
N THR A 367 -55.61 40.59 5.20
CA THR A 367 -55.72 41.90 4.54
C THR A 367 -57.02 42.02 3.74
N ASP A 368 -57.37 41.00 2.96
CA ASP A 368 -58.63 40.94 2.22
C ASP A 368 -59.84 40.85 3.17
N GLN A 369 -59.75 40.08 4.26
CA GLN A 369 -60.81 40.04 5.29
C GLN A 369 -60.99 41.41 5.96
N HIS A 370 -59.91 42.15 6.24
CA HIS A 370 -60.01 43.51 6.78
C HIS A 370 -60.67 44.47 5.79
N ARG A 371 -60.33 44.37 4.51
CA ARG A 371 -60.95 45.14 3.42
C ARG A 371 -62.43 44.80 3.22
N ILE A 372 -62.81 43.53 3.32
CA ILE A 372 -64.22 43.09 3.30
C ILE A 372 -64.97 43.70 4.47
N ASN A 373 -64.42 43.66 5.68
CA ASN A 373 -65.03 44.26 6.87
C ASN A 373 -65.21 45.78 6.71
N GLN A 374 -64.24 46.48 6.11
CA GLN A 374 -64.36 47.91 5.80
C GLN A 374 -65.51 48.17 4.81
N MET A 375 -65.58 47.44 3.69
CA MET A 375 -66.66 47.61 2.69
C MET A 375 -68.05 47.25 3.27
N VAL A 376 -68.12 46.36 4.27
CA VAL A 376 -69.37 46.08 4.99
C VAL A 376 -69.77 47.26 5.87
N ALA A 377 -68.84 47.87 6.62
CA ALA A 377 -69.12 49.07 7.42
C ALA A 377 -69.53 50.27 6.54
N GLU A 378 -68.80 50.54 5.44
CA GLU A 378 -69.14 51.60 4.48
C GLU A 378 -70.54 51.39 3.86
N LYS A 379 -70.94 50.14 3.60
CA LYS A 379 -72.28 49.78 3.15
C LYS A 379 -73.34 50.02 4.23
N GLU A 380 -73.05 49.74 5.50
CA GLU A 380 -73.97 49.97 6.62
C GLU A 380 -74.18 51.47 6.87
N ASP A 381 -73.12 52.28 6.83
CA ASP A 381 -73.22 53.75 6.89
C ASP A 381 -74.06 54.32 5.73
N LEU A 382 -73.85 53.83 4.49
CA LEU A 382 -74.66 54.24 3.33
C LEU A 382 -76.14 53.83 3.44
N ILE A 383 -76.45 52.71 4.10
CA ILE A 383 -77.85 52.32 4.40
C ILE A 383 -78.46 53.28 5.42
N ILE A 384 -77.73 53.64 6.48
CA ILE A 384 -78.18 54.61 7.50
C ILE A 384 -78.41 56.00 6.89
N GLU A 385 -77.54 56.44 5.98
CA GLU A 385 -77.72 57.70 5.24
C GLU A 385 -78.93 57.64 4.29
N LEU A 386 -79.15 56.51 3.59
CA LEU A 386 -80.32 56.33 2.73
C LEU A 386 -81.62 56.33 3.54
N GLU A 387 -81.69 55.61 4.66
CA GLU A 387 -82.84 55.65 5.59
C GLU A 387 -83.08 57.06 6.16
N ARG A 388 -82.03 57.86 6.35
CA ARG A 388 -82.14 59.25 6.78
C ARG A 388 -82.73 60.12 5.66
N ALA A 389 -82.24 59.97 4.44
CA ALA A 389 -82.75 60.69 3.27
C ALA A 389 -84.20 60.31 2.94
N GLU A 390 -84.60 59.05 3.13
CA GLU A 390 -85.99 58.62 2.96
C GLU A 390 -86.93 59.19 4.03
N ARG A 391 -86.48 59.32 5.28
CA ARG A 391 -87.22 60.02 6.35
C ARG A 391 -87.38 61.51 6.03
N GLU A 392 -86.31 62.20 5.67
CA GLU A 392 -86.37 63.63 5.30
C GLU A 392 -87.27 63.87 4.08
N LYS A 393 -87.20 63.00 3.07
CA LYS A 393 -88.11 62.98 1.91
C LYS A 393 -89.58 62.78 2.32
N MET A 394 -89.85 61.95 3.32
CA MET A 394 -91.21 61.73 3.84
C MET A 394 -91.71 62.95 4.64
N ASP A 395 -90.87 63.58 5.46
CA ASP A 395 -91.21 64.81 6.19
C ASP A 395 -91.45 65.99 5.24
N LEU A 396 -90.60 66.14 4.22
CA LEU A 396 -90.78 67.12 3.14
C LEU A 396 -92.07 66.85 2.37
N LYS A 397 -92.38 65.59 2.05
CA LYS A 397 -93.66 65.22 1.42
C LYS A 397 -94.85 65.59 2.33
N MET A 398 -94.83 65.23 3.61
CA MET A 398 -95.88 65.57 4.57
C MET A 398 -96.08 67.09 4.69
N ARG A 399 -94.98 67.86 4.62
CA ARG A 399 -95.01 69.33 4.61
C ARG A 399 -95.60 69.89 3.31
N VAL A 400 -95.25 69.32 2.15
CA VAL A 400 -95.85 69.68 0.86
C VAL A 400 -97.33 69.32 0.84
N ASP A 401 -97.72 68.13 1.25
CA ASP A 401 -99.12 67.68 1.32
C ASP A 401 -99.94 68.56 2.30
N SER A 402 -99.31 69.10 3.35
CA SER A 402 -99.92 70.07 4.26
C SER A 402 -100.10 71.46 3.61
N LEU A 403 -99.05 71.97 2.95
CA LEU A 403 -99.09 73.26 2.25
C LEU A 403 -100.06 73.25 1.05
N SER A 404 -100.15 72.14 0.32
CA SER A 404 -101.15 71.94 -0.74
C SER A 404 -102.58 72.03 -0.18
N ARG A 405 -102.87 71.37 0.95
CA ARG A 405 -104.17 71.46 1.63
C ARG A 405 -104.45 72.86 2.20
N GLU A 406 -103.42 73.63 2.55
CA GLU A 406 -103.58 75.04 2.94
C GLU A 406 -103.89 75.92 1.73
N ILE A 407 -103.20 75.71 0.61
CA ILE A 407 -103.45 76.40 -0.67
C ILE A 407 -104.86 76.08 -1.18
N GLU A 408 -105.30 74.82 -1.15
CA GLU A 408 -106.67 74.43 -1.48
C GLU A 408 -107.71 75.13 -0.58
N ARG A 409 -107.45 75.21 0.73
CA ARG A 409 -108.35 75.92 1.66
C ARG A 409 -108.38 77.43 1.41
N LEU A 410 -107.24 78.04 1.09
CA LEU A 410 -107.15 79.46 0.74
C LEU A 410 -107.83 79.74 -0.60
N LEU A 411 -107.69 78.86 -1.59
CA LEU A 411 -108.42 78.93 -2.86
C LEU A 411 -109.92 78.75 -2.65
N MET A 412 -110.36 77.83 -1.81
CA MET A 412 -111.78 77.71 -1.43
C MET A 412 -112.28 78.94 -0.68
N GLN A 413 -111.51 79.52 0.24
CA GLN A 413 -111.88 80.79 0.88
C GLN A 413 -111.92 81.96 -0.11
N GLN A 414 -111.03 82.01 -1.09
CA GLN A 414 -111.02 83.04 -2.13
C GLN A 414 -112.19 82.86 -3.10
N GLN A 415 -112.54 81.62 -3.46
CA GLN A 415 -113.73 81.28 -4.22
C GLN A 415 -115.01 81.58 -3.43
N GLU A 416 -115.04 81.32 -2.12
CA GLU A 416 -116.15 81.71 -1.24
C GLU A 416 -116.29 83.23 -1.15
N ARG A 417 -115.18 83.97 -1.03
CA ARG A 417 -115.20 85.44 -1.03
C ARG A 417 -115.69 85.96 -2.38
N ALA A 418 -115.14 85.48 -3.49
CA ALA A 418 -115.62 85.81 -4.83
C ALA A 418 -117.11 85.48 -5.01
N ASN A 419 -117.59 84.32 -4.54
CA ASN A 419 -119.01 83.95 -4.57
C ASN A 419 -119.88 84.83 -3.64
N LYS A 420 -119.33 85.30 -2.50
CA LYS A 420 -120.00 86.24 -1.58
C LYS A 420 -120.03 87.65 -2.13
N ASP A 421 -118.99 88.07 -2.84
CA ASP A 421 -118.86 89.37 -3.50
C ASP A 421 -119.73 89.41 -4.76
N ASP A 422 -119.78 88.33 -5.56
CA ASP A 422 -120.74 88.14 -6.66
C ASP A 422 -122.19 88.11 -6.14
N LYS A 423 -122.44 87.46 -4.99
CA LYS A 423 -123.76 87.44 -4.37
C LYS A 423 -124.15 88.82 -3.81
N ALA A 424 -123.22 89.53 -3.17
CA ALA A 424 -123.43 90.91 -2.72
C ALA A 424 -123.62 91.87 -3.90
N TYR A 425 -122.91 91.64 -5.02
CA TYR A 425 -123.10 92.35 -6.28
C TYR A 425 -124.48 92.05 -6.87
N GLN A 426 -124.95 90.80 -6.89
CA GLN A 426 -126.31 90.45 -7.32
C GLN A 426 -127.39 90.99 -6.36
N GLU A 427 -127.16 91.02 -5.05
CA GLU A 427 -128.09 91.63 -4.08
C GLU A 427 -128.10 93.17 -4.19
N ALA A 428 -126.96 93.79 -4.49
CA ALA A 428 -126.87 95.23 -4.79
C ALA A 428 -127.55 95.56 -6.13
N LEU A 429 -127.33 94.76 -7.18
CA LEU A 429 -127.98 94.87 -8.48
C LEU A 429 -129.49 94.63 -8.36
N LYS A 430 -129.91 93.67 -7.53
CA LYS A 430 -131.33 93.43 -7.21
C LYS A 430 -131.93 94.62 -6.47
N LYS A 431 -131.26 95.19 -5.46
CA LYS A 431 -131.69 96.43 -4.81
C LYS A 431 -131.72 97.62 -5.77
N GLN A 432 -130.80 97.70 -6.72
CA GLN A 432 -130.79 98.75 -7.74
C GLN A 432 -131.94 98.57 -8.74
N ASN A 433 -132.31 97.32 -9.07
CA ASN A 433 -133.49 97.00 -9.86
C ASN A 433 -134.80 97.25 -9.08
N GLU A 434 -134.88 96.89 -7.80
CA GLU A 434 -136.02 97.21 -6.93
C GLU A 434 -136.20 98.74 -6.82
N ARG A 435 -135.10 99.50 -6.76
CA ARG A 435 -135.10 100.97 -6.78
C ARG A 435 -135.41 101.55 -8.16
N LEU A 436 -135.10 100.83 -9.24
CA LEU A 436 -135.56 101.15 -10.60
C LEU A 436 -137.05 100.83 -10.79
N ASP A 437 -137.60 99.81 -10.13
CA ASP A 437 -139.04 99.50 -10.09
C ASP A 437 -139.81 100.53 -9.24
N GLU A 438 -139.23 101.01 -8.14
CA GLU A 438 -139.74 102.18 -7.40
C GLU A 438 -139.71 103.45 -8.27
N LEU A 439 -138.61 103.71 -8.98
CA LEU A 439 -138.54 104.80 -9.95
C LEU A 439 -139.53 104.60 -11.11
N TYR A 440 -139.77 103.37 -11.58
CA TYR A 440 -140.76 103.08 -12.61
C TYR A 440 -142.19 103.31 -12.12
N LYS A 441 -142.50 103.02 -10.84
CA LYS A 441 -143.78 103.38 -10.21
C LYS A 441 -143.94 104.89 -10.05
N VAL A 442 -142.88 105.61 -9.67
CA VAL A 442 -142.88 107.08 -9.62
C VAL A 442 -143.05 107.67 -11.02
N VAL A 443 -142.36 107.15 -12.03
CA VAL A 443 -142.48 107.56 -13.43
C VAL A 443 -143.87 107.22 -13.97
N GLN A 444 -144.46 106.06 -13.68
CA GLN A 444 -145.85 105.76 -14.04
C GLN A 444 -146.83 106.76 -13.39
N ALA A 445 -146.72 107.00 -12.08
CA ALA A 445 -147.55 107.97 -11.37
C ALA A 445 -147.40 109.41 -11.90
N LEU A 446 -146.25 109.77 -12.45
CA LEU A 446 -146.04 111.04 -13.17
C LEU A 446 -146.62 111.00 -14.59
N THR A 447 -146.41 109.90 -15.35
CA THR A 447 -146.88 109.73 -16.73
C THR A 447 -148.41 109.70 -16.82
N GLU A 448 -149.08 109.17 -15.79
CA GLU A 448 -150.54 109.16 -15.67
C GLU A 448 -151.10 110.51 -15.21
N ARG A 449 -150.29 111.35 -14.54
CA ARG A 449 -150.65 112.72 -14.17
C ARG A 449 -150.39 113.73 -15.29
N GLU A 450 -149.40 113.50 -16.15
CA GLU A 450 -149.02 114.40 -17.25
C GLU A 450 -149.79 114.10 -18.56
N ARG A 451 -150.58 113.01 -18.60
CA ARG A 451 -151.34 112.58 -19.79
C ARG A 451 -152.56 113.43 -20.17
N GLN A 452 -152.77 114.58 -19.51
CA GLN A 452 -153.91 115.48 -19.76
C GLN A 452 -153.54 116.82 -20.44
N SER A 453 -152.27 117.03 -20.85
CA SER A 453 -151.90 118.26 -21.56
C SER A 453 -150.90 118.05 -22.70
N LYS A 454 -151.34 118.37 -23.93
CA LYS A 454 -150.56 118.86 -25.08
C LYS A 454 -149.42 118.00 -25.69
N THR A 455 -149.79 117.37 -26.81
CA THR A 455 -149.15 117.51 -28.16
C THR A 455 -147.74 117.01 -28.47
N LEU A 456 -147.70 116.15 -29.52
CA LEU A 456 -146.82 116.21 -30.71
C LEU A 456 -145.30 115.86 -30.64
N PHE A 457 -144.98 114.72 -31.28
CA PHE A 457 -144.08 114.61 -32.47
C PHE A 457 -142.54 114.46 -32.26
N ILE A 458 -141.90 113.75 -33.22
CA ILE A 458 -140.43 113.49 -33.42
C ILE A 458 -139.71 112.76 -32.26
N GLY A 459 -139.09 111.57 -32.37
CA GLY A 459 -138.50 110.84 -33.50
C GLY A 459 -136.97 110.66 -33.31
N GLY A 460 -136.46 109.41 -33.38
CA GLY A 460 -135.11 109.12 -33.92
C GLY A 460 -133.99 108.56 -33.00
N ASN A 461 -133.43 107.42 -33.42
CA ASN A 461 -131.99 107.03 -33.40
C ASN A 461 -131.22 106.86 -32.05
N ALA A 462 -130.17 106.01 -31.93
CA ALA A 462 -129.67 104.91 -32.78
C ALA A 462 -128.55 104.06 -32.08
N VAL A 463 -128.22 102.90 -32.68
CA VAL A 463 -126.86 102.29 -32.80
C VAL A 463 -126.17 101.59 -31.59
N GLN A 464 -126.10 100.25 -31.69
CA GLN A 464 -124.97 99.34 -31.35
C GLN A 464 -124.54 99.22 -29.84
N LYS A 465 -123.71 98.26 -29.37
CA LYS A 465 -122.82 97.26 -30.03
C LYS A 465 -122.53 96.01 -29.16
N SER A 466 -122.31 94.87 -29.83
CA SER A 466 -121.56 93.65 -29.45
C SER A 466 -121.34 93.21 -27.98
N ALA A 467 -121.86 92.02 -27.65
CA ALA A 467 -121.19 90.98 -26.86
C ALA A 467 -121.21 89.68 -27.71
N ARG A 468 -120.23 88.75 -27.75
CA ARG A 468 -119.06 88.38 -26.91
C ARG A 468 -119.40 87.60 -25.62
N MET A 469 -119.60 86.29 -25.74
CA MET A 469 -119.41 85.28 -24.68
C MET A 469 -119.28 83.88 -25.29
N SER A 470 -118.18 83.17 -24.99
CA SER A 470 -118.13 81.70 -24.86
C SER A 470 -116.75 81.23 -24.38
N ARG A 471 -116.76 80.51 -23.25
CA ARG A 471 -115.70 79.82 -22.50
C ARG A 471 -116.47 78.98 -21.43
N PRO A 472 -115.87 78.04 -20.68
CA PRO A 472 -114.55 77.41 -20.81
C PRO A 472 -114.61 75.86 -20.67
N ASN A 473 -113.46 75.25 -20.34
CA ASN A 473 -113.26 73.94 -19.72
C ASN A 473 -113.41 72.69 -20.63
N LYS A 474 -112.66 71.61 -20.40
CA LYS A 474 -111.58 71.40 -19.41
C LYS A 474 -110.20 71.36 -20.07
#